data_AF-A0A6M0AC79-F1
#
_entry.id   AF-A0A6M0AC79-F1
#
_cell.length_a   1.000
_cell.length_b   1.000
_cell.length_c   1.000
_cell.angle_alpha   90.00
_cell.angle_beta   90.00
_cell.angle_gamma   90.00
#
_symmetry.space_group_name_H-M   'P 1'
#
loop_
_entity.id
_entity.type
_entity.pdbx_description
1 polymer ?
#
loop_
_entity_poly.entity_id
_entity_poly.type
_entity_poly.pdbx_seq_one_letter_code
_entity_poly.pdbx_strand_id
1 'polypeptide(L)'
;AWICVVMIDVFQAGIAGYLISIHQNLYAAILILLIIPQITFQDMYFLRDPLKNDVKYQASAQPFLVLGMLVAGLALGHGAI
;
A
#
# COMPACT_ATOMS: atom_id res chain seq x y z
N ALA A 1 -6.04 10.37 -11.20
CA ALA A 1 -4.66 10.32 -11.67
C ALA A 1 -3.65 10.54 -10.55
N TRP A 2 -2.70 11.46 -10.71
CA TRP A 2 -1.46 11.53 -9.93
C TRP A 2 -1.64 11.61 -8.40
N ILE A 3 -2.62 12.38 -7.92
CA ILE A 3 -2.88 12.53 -6.48
C ILE A 3 -3.40 11.23 -5.86
N CYS A 4 -4.35 10.53 -6.51
CA CYS A 4 -4.88 9.29 -5.96
C CYS A 4 -3.80 8.23 -5.79
N VAL A 5 -2.86 8.18 -6.74
CA VAL A 5 -1.79 7.19 -6.69
C VAL A 5 -0.81 7.48 -5.54
N VAL A 6 -0.34 8.73 -5.46
CA VAL A 6 0.56 9.14 -4.38
C VAL A 6 -0.10 8.97 -3.01
N MET A 7 -1.41 9.22 -2.89
CA MET A 7 -2.13 9.04 -1.63
C MET A 7 -2.17 7.58 -1.17
N ILE A 8 -2.25 6.61 -2.08
CA ILE A 8 -2.25 5.18 -1.75
C ILE A 8 -0.90 4.76 -1.16
N ASP A 9 0.19 5.13 -1.83
CA ASP A 9 1.54 4.77 -1.38
C ASP A 9 1.92 5.47 -0.07
N VAL A 10 1.63 6.77 0.05
CA VAL A 10 1.89 7.55 1.27
C VAL A 10 1.11 7.01 2.45
N PHE A 11 -0.16 6.61 2.24
CA PHE A 11 -0.97 6.07 3.31
C PHE A 11 -0.43 4.73 3.81
N GLN A 12 -0.11 3.78 2.93
CA GLN A 12 0.46 2.51 3.35
C GLN A 12 1.87 2.64 3.93
N ALA A 13 2.70 3.53 3.40
CA ALA A 13 3.99 3.85 3.99
C ALA A 13 3.84 4.46 5.38
N GLY A 14 2.83 5.31 5.58
CA GLY A 14 2.49 5.88 6.89
C GLY A 14 2.07 4.81 7.90
N ILE A 15 1.23 3.86 7.50
CA ILE A 15 0.84 2.71 8.35
C ILE A 15 2.04 1.82 8.65
N ALA A 16 2.91 1.55 7.67
CA ALA A 16 4.13 0.78 7.89
C ALA A 16 5.06 1.48 8.91
N GLY A 17 5.24 2.81 8.78
CA GLY A 17 5.99 3.61 9.74
C GLY A 17 5.39 3.57 11.14
N TYR A 18 4.05 3.63 11.24
CA TYR A 18 3.36 3.47 12.51
C TYR A 18 3.58 2.07 13.13
N LEU A 19 3.50 1.00 12.34
CA LEU A 19 3.78 -0.36 12.82
C LEU A 19 5.22 -0.54 13.32
N ILE A 20 6.19 0.12 12.68
CA ILE A 20 7.58 0.17 13.15
C ILE A 20 7.65 0.87 14.52
N SER A 21 6.91 1.97 14.70
CA SER A 21 6.89 2.71 15.98
C SER A 21 6.35 1.91 17.17
N ILE A 22 5.47 0.93 16.92
CA ILE A 22 4.94 -0.01 17.92
C ILE A 22 5.70 -1.36 17.93
N HIS A 23 6.88 -1.42 17.31
CA HIS A 23 7.75 -2.60 17.23
C HIS A 23 7.15 -3.84 16.52
N GLN A 24 6.07 -3.67 15.75
CA GLN A 24 5.47 -4.73 14.92
C GLN A 24 6.20 -4.86 13.58
N ASN A 25 7.52 -5.08 13.63
CA ASN A 25 8.43 -5.05 12.49
C ASN A 25 8.10 -6.08 11.40
N LEU A 26 7.57 -7.25 11.79
CA LEU A 26 7.17 -8.30 10.83
C LEU A 26 5.98 -7.84 9.98
N TYR A 27 4.96 -7.25 10.61
CA TYR A 27 3.79 -6.72 9.91
C TYR A 27 4.14 -5.48 9.08
N ALA A 28 5.05 -4.62 9.57
CA ALA A 28 5.57 -3.50 8.79
C ALA A 28 6.33 -3.97 7.54
N ALA A 29 7.17 -5.01 7.65
CA ALA A 29 7.89 -5.58 6.51
C ALA A 29 6.94 -6.17 5.46
N ILE A 30 5.89 -6.86 5.89
CA ILE A 30 4.83 -7.38 5.00
C ILE A 30 4.14 -6.22 4.28
N LEU A 31 3.78 -5.15 4.98
CA LEU A 31 3.17 -3.96 4.39
C LEU A 31 4.08 -3.31 3.35
N ILE A 32 5.37 -3.13 3.65
CA ILE A 32 6.33 -2.58 2.68
C ILE A 32 6.44 -3.48 1.45
N LEU A 33 6.45 -4.80 1.63
CA LEU A 33 6.50 -5.75 0.52
C LEU A 33 5.25 -5.64 -0.39
N LEU A 34 4.08 -5.34 0.20
CA LEU A 34 2.84 -5.10 -0.55
C LEU A 34 2.82 -3.74 -1.27
N ILE A 35 3.58 -2.74 -0.82
CA ILE A 35 3.71 -1.43 -1.47
C ILE A 35 4.54 -1.52 -2.76
N ILE A 36 5.59 -2.35 -2.80
CA ILE A 36 6.47 -2.51 -3.97
C ILE A 36 5.68 -2.80 -5.27
N PRO A 37 4.80 -3.80 -5.35
CA PRO A 37 4.02 -4.05 -6.56
C PRO A 37 3.12 -2.86 -6.94
N GLN A 38 2.60 -2.10 -5.96
CA GLN A 38 1.75 -0.93 -6.22
C GLN A 38 2.53 0.18 -6.92
N ILE A 39 3.77 0.44 -6.49
CA ILE A 39 4.67 1.42 -7.12
C ILE A 39 5.12 0.91 -8.51
N THR A 40 5.44 -0.37 -8.65
CA THR A 40 5.86 -0.91 -9.96
C THR A 40 4.73 -0.91 -11.00
N PHE A 41 3.47 -1.15 -10.59
CA PHE A 41 2.32 -1.04 -11.48
C PHE A 41 2.01 0.42 -11.84
N GLN A 42 2.28 1.37 -10.94
CA GLN A 42 2.21 2.78 -11.25
C GLN A 42 3.24 3.14 -12.34
N ASP A 43 4.49 2.73 -12.18
CA ASP A 43 5.55 3.03 -13.16
C ASP A 43 5.26 2.36 -14.52
N MET A 44 4.89 1.08 -14.52
CA MET A 44 4.74 0.29 -15.75
C MET A 44 3.48 0.62 -16.58
N TYR A 45 2.36 0.99 -15.93
CA TYR A 45 1.08 1.24 -16.61
C TYR A 45 0.67 2.72 -16.66
N PHE A 46 1.01 3.51 -15.64
CA PHE A 46 0.52 4.88 -15.49
C PHE A 46 1.34 5.89 -16.31
N LEU A 47 2.66 5.75 -16.36
CA LEU A 47 3.55 6.69 -17.07
C LEU A 47 3.44 6.62 -18.60
N ARG A 48 2.91 5.52 -19.16
CA ARG A 48 2.73 5.35 -20.60
C ARG A 48 1.50 6.06 -21.17
N ASP A 49 0.40 6.09 -20.42
CA ASP A 49 -0.82 6.82 -20.81
C ASP A 49 -1.75 7.03 -19.59
N PRO A 50 -1.54 8.12 -18.82
CA PRO A 50 -2.10 8.29 -17.48
C PRO A 50 -3.63 8.42 -17.45
N LEU A 51 -4.25 8.87 -18.55
CA LEU A 51 -5.71 9.03 -18.62
C LEU A 51 -6.44 7.74 -18.99
N LYS A 52 -5.80 6.85 -19.76
CA LYS A 52 -6.45 5.61 -20.25
C LYS A 52 -6.24 4.43 -19.31
N ASN A 53 -5.17 4.46 -18.52
CA ASN A 53 -4.79 3.35 -17.63
C ASN A 53 -5.10 3.62 -16.14
N ASP A 54 -5.68 4.76 -15.79
CA ASP A 54 -6.02 5.10 -14.39
C ASP A 54 -6.92 4.05 -13.73
N VAL A 55 -7.96 3.59 -14.44
CA VAL A 55 -8.89 2.55 -13.96
C VAL A 55 -8.19 1.19 -13.82
N LYS A 56 -7.31 0.82 -14.76
CA LYS A 56 -6.56 -0.44 -14.71
C LYS A 56 -5.54 -0.44 -13.57
N TYR A 57 -4.87 0.68 -13.36
CA TYR A 57 -3.96 0.88 -12.24
C TYR A 57 -4.71 0.77 -10.91
N GLN A 58 -5.80 1.51 -10.72
CA GLN A 58 -6.58 1.47 -9.48
C GLN A 58 -7.12 0.07 -9.19
N ALA A 59 -7.65 -0.62 -10.21
CA ALA A 59 -8.13 -1.99 -10.05
C ALA A 59 -7.02 -2.97 -9.66
N SER A 60 -5.79 -2.76 -10.15
CA SER A 60 -4.63 -3.62 -9.82
C SER A 60 -4.05 -3.29 -8.43
N ALA A 61 -4.06 -2.02 -8.01
CA ALA A 61 -3.51 -1.59 -6.72
C ALA A 61 -4.45 -1.89 -5.53
N GLN A 62 -5.76 -1.85 -5.75
CA GLN A 62 -6.78 -2.06 -4.72
C GLN A 62 -6.63 -3.37 -3.89
N PRO A 63 -6.39 -4.55 -4.47
CA PRO A 63 -6.22 -5.77 -3.68
C PRO A 63 -5.04 -5.71 -2.71
N PHE A 64 -3.95 -5.02 -3.07
CA PHE A 64 -2.78 -4.88 -2.19
C PHE A 64 -3.03 -3.90 -1.04
N LEU A 65 -3.81 -2.84 -1.28
CA LEU A 65 -4.24 -1.93 -0.22
C LEU A 65 -5.20 -2.61 0.76
N VAL A 66 -6.17 -3.38 0.27
CA VAL A 66 -7.12 -4.11 1.14
C VAL A 66 -6.38 -5.14 2.00
N LEU A 67 -5.44 -5.89 1.43
CA LEU A 67 -4.59 -6.81 2.19
C LEU A 67 -3.69 -6.07 3.19
N GLY A 68 -3.09 -4.94 2.80
CA GLY A 68 -2.28 -4.11 3.70
C GLY A 68 -3.06 -3.62 4.92
N MET A 69 -4.32 -3.22 4.73
CA MET A 69 -5.20 -2.83 5.84
C MET A 69 -5.56 -4.00 6.75
N LEU A 70 -5.73 -5.21 6.20
CA LEU A 70 -6.01 -6.42 6.98
C LEU A 70 -4.79 -6.82 7.82
N VAL A 71 -3.58 -6.71 7.26
CA VAL A 71 -2.30 -6.90 7.97
C VAL A 71 -2.13 -5.89 9.10
N ALA A 72 -2.44 -4.61 8.86
CA ALA A 72 -2.41 -3.59 9.89
C ALA A 72 -3.41 -3.88 11.03
N GLY A 73 -4.65 -4.25 10.68
CA GLY A 73 -5.66 -4.63 11.66
C GLY A 73 -5.24 -5.83 12.53
N LEU A 74 -4.64 -6.85 11.92
CA LEU A 74 -4.07 -7.99 12.64
C LEU A 74 -2.93 -7.57 13.57
N ALA A 75 -2.01 -6.71 13.11
CA ALA A 75 -0.89 -6.24 13.91
C ALA A 75 -1.36 -5.46 15.15
N LEU A 76 -2.38 -4.61 14.99
CA LEU A 76 -2.96 -3.85 16.10
C LEU A 76 -3.76 -4.73 17.05
N GLY A 77 -4.50 -5.72 16.53
CA GLY A 77 -5.19 -6.71 17.35
C GLY A 77 -4.23 -7.60 18.14
N HIS A 78 -3.11 -8.00 17.55
CA HIS A 78 -2.07 -8.81 18.22
C HIS A 78 -1.25 -8.00 19.22
N GLY A 79 -1.12 -6.68 19.06
CA GLY A 79 -0.44 -5.80 20.01
C GLY A 79 -1.33 -5.29 21.16
N ALA A 80 -2.64 -5.50 21.09
CA ALA A 80 -3.61 -5.08 22.11
C ALA A 80 -3.89 -6.16 23.18
N ILE A 81 -3.36 -7.37 23.01
CA ILE A 81 -3.34 -8.48 23.98
C ILE A 81 -1.97 -8.57 24.64
#